data_AF-R7QIJ9-F1
#
_entry.id   AF-R7QIJ9-F1
#
_cell.length_a   1.000
_cell.length_b   1.000
_cell.length_c   1.000
_cell.angle_alpha   90.00
_cell.angle_beta   90.00
_cell.angle_gamma   90.00
#
_symmetry.space_group_name_H-M   'P 1'
#
loop_
_entity.id
_entity.type
_entity.pdbx_description
1 polymer ?
#
loop_
_entity_poly.entity_id
_entity_poly.type
_entity_poly.pdbx_seq_one_letter_code
_entity_poly.pdbx_strand_id
1 'polypeptide(L)'
;MSSSTPPLTTLPRSLARCRGLLELRISHHHFETLPKCVLELRNLRRLEIDCNVLLKALPEDIGVRLQSLTFLNMKACVRITRLPSSLLERLEAAVVGKWHRRIPLLLTAGCFESGYLKNTIVPEMYPSLSMYLENGALTGTYVNLDS
;
A
#
# COMPACT_ATOMS: atom_id res chain seq x y z
N MET A 1 -16.85 13.22 17.50
CA MET A 1 -17.30 11.82 17.73
C MET A 1 -16.25 10.93 17.07
N SER A 2 -15.53 10.15 17.87
CA SER A 2 -14.43 9.31 17.39
C SER A 2 -15.02 8.18 16.54
N SER A 3 -15.02 8.32 15.22
CA SER A 3 -15.37 7.25 14.30
C SER A 3 -14.22 6.24 14.27
N SER A 4 -14.09 5.44 15.33
CA SER A 4 -13.19 4.29 15.30
C SER A 4 -13.78 3.29 14.32
N THR A 5 -13.21 3.22 13.11
CA THR A 5 -13.59 2.22 12.13
C THR A 5 -13.34 0.83 12.72
N PRO A 6 -14.29 -0.11 12.63
CA PRO A 6 -14.08 -1.44 13.17
C PRO A 6 -12.88 -2.09 12.45
N PRO A 7 -11.99 -2.78 13.17
CA PRO A 7 -10.82 -3.38 12.57
C PRO A 7 -11.24 -4.51 11.62
N LEU A 8 -10.81 -4.44 10.36
CA LEU A 8 -11.01 -5.51 9.40
C LEU A 8 -9.84 -6.48 9.39
N THR A 9 -10.17 -7.77 9.22
CA THR A 9 -9.21 -8.86 9.01
C THR A 9 -9.26 -9.39 7.56
N THR A 10 -10.33 -9.09 6.82
CA THR A 10 -10.53 -9.52 5.43
C THR A 10 -11.13 -8.40 4.58
N LEU A 11 -10.86 -8.44 3.26
CA LEU A 11 -11.49 -7.57 2.28
C LEU A 11 -12.46 -8.39 1.39
N PRO A 12 -13.54 -7.78 0.89
CA PRO A 12 -14.50 -8.48 0.04
C PRO A 12 -13.85 -8.90 -1.28
N ARG A 13 -14.20 -10.12 -1.72
CA ARG A 13 -13.66 -10.69 -2.96
C ARG A 13 -14.00 -9.86 -4.21
N SER A 14 -15.05 -9.05 -4.16
CA SER A 14 -15.42 -8.10 -5.22
C SER A 14 -14.32 -7.07 -5.53
N LEU A 15 -13.45 -6.74 -4.58
CA LEU A 15 -12.32 -5.84 -4.81
C LEU A 15 -11.40 -6.33 -5.94
N ALA A 16 -11.22 -7.65 -6.07
CA ALA A 16 -10.42 -8.23 -7.16
C ALA A 16 -10.98 -7.94 -8.57
N ARG A 17 -12.26 -7.56 -8.67
CA ARG A 17 -12.90 -7.19 -9.95
C ARG A 17 -12.61 -5.74 -10.34
N CYS A 18 -12.10 -4.91 -9.43
CA CYS A 18 -11.78 -3.50 -9.66
C CYS A 18 -10.46 -3.36 -10.44
N ARG A 19 -10.43 -3.85 -11.69
CA ARG A 19 -9.23 -3.83 -12.53
C ARG A 19 -8.72 -2.43 -12.86
N GLY A 20 -9.57 -1.41 -12.79
CA GLY A 20 -9.18 -0.01 -12.98
C GLY A 20 -8.62 0.67 -11.73
N LEU A 21 -8.52 -0.03 -10.60
CA LEU A 21 -8.07 0.56 -9.34
C LEU A 21 -6.58 0.89 -9.40
N LEU A 22 -6.25 2.18 -9.19
CA LEU A 22 -4.88 2.67 -9.20
C LEU A 22 -4.34 2.88 -7.79
N GLU A 23 -5.21 3.21 -6.83
CA GLU A 23 -4.81 3.49 -5.46
C GLU A 23 -5.69 2.72 -4.46
N LEU A 24 -5.06 2.06 -3.50
CA LEU A 24 -5.74 1.34 -2.42
C LEU A 24 -5.15 1.75 -1.08
N ARG A 25 -6.01 2.25 -0.19
CA ARG A 25 -5.68 2.56 1.21
C ARG A 25 -6.46 1.65 2.15
N ILE A 26 -5.75 0.80 2.87
CA ILE A 26 -6.30 -0.13 3.89
C ILE A 26 -5.52 -0.04 5.20
N SER A 27 -5.11 1.19 5.53
CA SER A 27 -4.34 1.53 6.73
C SER A 27 -5.18 1.39 8.01
N HIS A 28 -4.50 1.22 9.16
CA HIS A 28 -5.13 1.14 10.49
C HIS A 28 -6.10 -0.05 10.69
N HIS A 29 -5.74 -1.22 10.19
CA HIS A 29 -6.53 -2.44 10.37
C HIS A 29 -5.74 -3.60 11.00
N HIS A 30 -6.44 -4.72 11.22
CA HIS A 30 -5.91 -5.91 11.91
C HIS A 30 -5.56 -7.03 10.92
N PHE A 31 -5.05 -6.66 9.73
CA PHE A 31 -4.60 -7.66 8.75
C PHE A 31 -3.35 -8.38 9.26
N GLU A 32 -3.44 -9.69 9.49
CA GLU A 32 -2.26 -10.53 9.75
C GLU A 32 -1.46 -10.84 8.48
N THR A 33 -2.16 -10.87 7.35
CA THR A 33 -1.64 -11.13 6.01
C THR A 33 -2.30 -10.19 5.02
N LEU A 34 -1.59 -9.81 3.94
CA LEU A 34 -2.19 -9.01 2.88
C LEU A 34 -3.31 -9.83 2.20
N PRO A 35 -4.56 -9.33 2.12
CA PRO A 35 -5.67 -10.08 1.55
C PRO A 35 -5.42 -10.46 0.08
N LYS A 36 -5.74 -11.70 -0.30
CA LYS A 36 -5.47 -12.22 -1.65
C LYS A 36 -6.10 -11.38 -2.77
N CYS A 37 -7.26 -10.78 -2.53
CA CYS A 37 -7.92 -9.92 -3.51
C CYS A 37 -7.10 -8.66 -3.85
N VAL A 38 -6.27 -8.14 -2.92
CA VAL A 38 -5.36 -7.02 -3.21
C VAL A 38 -4.37 -7.43 -4.27
N LEU A 39 -3.85 -8.66 -4.18
CA LEU A 39 -2.88 -9.21 -5.13
C LEU A 39 -3.46 -9.48 -6.53
N GLU A 40 -4.76 -9.30 -6.74
CA GLU A 40 -5.40 -9.43 -8.05
C GLU A 40 -5.53 -8.08 -8.78
N LEU A 41 -5.19 -6.97 -8.10
CA LEU A 41 -5.25 -5.59 -8.61
C LEU A 41 -4.02 -5.25 -9.47
N ARG A 42 -3.93 -5.82 -10.67
CA ARG A 42 -2.73 -5.71 -11.51
C ARG A 42 -2.32 -4.27 -11.88
N ASN A 43 -3.28 -3.36 -11.98
CA ASN A 43 -3.05 -1.95 -12.32
C ASN A 43 -2.79 -1.05 -11.11
N LEU A 44 -2.75 -1.62 -9.90
CA LEU A 44 -2.52 -0.86 -8.68
C LEU A 44 -1.14 -0.22 -8.72
N ARG A 45 -1.10 1.12 -8.59
CA ARG A 45 0.12 1.93 -8.57
C ARG A 45 0.54 2.32 -7.17
N ARG A 46 -0.42 2.57 -6.30
CA ARG A 46 -0.22 3.02 -4.91
C ARG A 46 -0.92 2.09 -3.95
N LEU A 47 -0.17 1.53 -3.01
CA LEU A 47 -0.69 0.72 -1.91
C LEU A 47 -0.30 1.34 -0.57
N GLU A 48 -1.28 1.73 0.21
CA GLU A 48 -1.10 2.23 1.57
C GLU A 48 -1.70 1.23 2.56
N ILE A 49 -0.83 0.67 3.38
CA ILE A 49 -1.12 -0.36 4.38
C ILE A 49 -0.52 0.01 5.73
N ASP A 50 -0.29 1.30 5.99
CA ASP A 50 0.35 1.74 7.23
C ASP A 50 -0.52 1.45 8.45
N CYS A 51 0.13 1.37 9.61
CA CYS A 51 -0.51 1.05 10.88
C CYS A 51 -1.23 -0.32 10.91
N ASN A 52 -0.90 -1.25 10.01
CA ASN A 52 -1.30 -2.66 10.10
C ASN A 52 -0.31 -3.43 10.98
N VAL A 53 -0.40 -3.22 12.30
CA VAL A 53 0.59 -3.72 13.28
C VAL A 53 0.66 -5.25 13.37
N LEU A 54 -0.39 -5.96 12.95
CA LEU A 54 -0.44 -7.42 12.95
C LEU A 54 0.15 -8.05 11.68
N LEU A 55 0.40 -7.27 10.63
CA LEU A 55 0.83 -7.77 9.33
C LEU A 55 2.24 -8.36 9.42
N LYS A 56 2.34 -9.69 9.26
CA LYS A 56 3.57 -10.44 9.54
C LYS A 56 4.59 -10.35 8.40
N ALA A 57 4.11 -10.36 7.15
CA ALA A 57 4.96 -10.34 5.97
C ALA A 57 4.17 -9.89 4.74
N LEU A 58 4.89 -9.45 3.71
CA LEU A 58 4.37 -9.34 2.35
C LEU A 58 4.66 -10.66 1.60
N PRO A 59 3.76 -11.12 0.71
CA PRO A 59 4.02 -12.27 -0.14
C PRO A 59 5.25 -12.05 -1.04
N GLU A 60 6.09 -13.07 -1.24
CA GLU A 60 7.29 -12.93 -2.09
C GLU A 60 6.96 -12.61 -3.56
N ASP A 61 5.78 -13.02 -4.02
CA ASP A 61 5.29 -12.80 -5.37
C ASP A 61 4.50 -11.48 -5.54
N ILE A 62 4.44 -10.62 -4.51
CA ILE A 62 3.65 -9.37 -4.57
C ILE A 62 4.07 -8.46 -5.73
N GLY A 63 5.36 -8.33 -6.04
CA GLY A 63 5.83 -7.52 -7.17
C GLY A 63 5.52 -8.13 -8.54
N VAL A 64 5.38 -9.46 -8.62
CA VAL A 64 4.96 -10.16 -9.84
C VAL A 64 3.46 -10.01 -10.08
N ARG A 65 2.68 -9.94 -8.99
CA ARG A 65 1.22 -9.81 -9.04
C ARG A 65 0.77 -8.36 -9.24
N LEU A 66 1.39 -7.42 -8.52
CA LEU A 66 1.13 -5.99 -8.59
C LEU A 66 2.13 -5.33 -9.53
N GLN A 67 2.03 -5.65 -10.82
CA GLN A 67 3.01 -5.27 -11.85
C GLN A 67 3.08 -3.77 -12.11
N SER A 68 2.07 -3.00 -11.68
CA SER A 68 2.07 -1.55 -11.80
C SER A 68 2.44 -0.82 -10.51
N LEU A 69 2.77 -1.54 -9.43
CA LEU A 69 3.00 -0.92 -8.12
C LEU A 69 4.33 -0.18 -8.10
N THR A 70 4.25 1.14 -7.91
CA THR A 70 5.42 2.03 -7.83
C THR A 70 5.57 2.67 -6.46
N PHE A 71 4.47 2.78 -5.69
CA PHE A 71 4.46 3.36 -4.35
C PHE A 71 3.89 2.38 -3.32
N LEU A 72 4.63 2.18 -2.22
CA LEU A 72 4.20 1.38 -1.07
C LEU A 72 4.41 2.14 0.24
N ASN A 73 3.34 2.37 1.00
CA ASN A 73 3.43 2.84 2.38
C ASN A 73 3.05 1.72 3.36
N MET A 74 3.99 1.39 4.24
CA MET A 74 3.84 0.39 5.29
C MET A 74 4.45 0.90 6.61
N LYS A 75 4.39 2.22 6.83
CA LYS A 75 4.79 2.84 8.10
C LYS A 75 4.06 2.15 9.25
N ALA A 76 4.74 2.01 10.39
CA ALA A 76 4.19 1.37 11.59
C ALA A 76 3.72 -0.10 11.41
N CYS A 77 4.04 -0.77 10.29
CA CYS A 77 3.96 -2.23 10.19
C CYS A 77 5.20 -2.84 10.87
N VAL A 78 5.14 -2.95 12.21
CA VAL A 78 6.29 -3.28 13.06
C VAL A 78 6.76 -4.73 12.97
N ARG A 79 5.88 -5.64 12.51
CA ARG A 79 6.20 -7.08 12.40
C ARG A 79 6.86 -7.45 11.08
N ILE A 80 6.79 -6.58 10.07
CA ILE A 80 7.47 -6.79 8.80
C ILE A 80 8.94 -6.45 8.99
N THR A 81 9.81 -7.38 8.60
CA THR A 81 11.26 -7.24 8.79
C THR A 81 12.03 -7.14 7.47
N ARG A 82 11.39 -7.38 6.33
CA ARG A 82 11.99 -7.35 5.01
C ARG A 82 10.96 -7.03 3.92
N LEU A 83 11.43 -6.45 2.82
CA LEU A 83 10.69 -6.37 1.57
C LEU A 83 11.02 -7.60 0.70
N PRO A 84 10.02 -8.19 0.03
CA PRO A 84 10.23 -9.12 -1.07
C PRO A 84 11.16 -8.55 -2.14
N SER A 85 12.06 -9.38 -2.69
CA SER A 85 12.95 -8.96 -3.78
C SER A 85 12.20 -8.47 -5.01
N SER A 86 11.03 -9.07 -5.28
CA SER A 86 10.16 -8.69 -6.40
C SER A 86 9.67 -7.22 -6.35
N LEU A 87 9.67 -6.59 -5.18
CA LEU A 87 9.34 -5.16 -5.02
C LEU A 87 10.55 -4.25 -5.19
N LEU A 88 11.75 -4.75 -4.86
CA LEU A 88 12.97 -3.93 -4.86
C LEU A 88 13.36 -3.46 -6.27
N GLU A 89 13.02 -4.24 -7.28
CA GLU A 89 13.31 -3.92 -8.69
C GLU A 89 12.31 -2.93 -9.31
N ARG A 90 11.20 -2.64 -8.62
CA ARG A 90 10.02 -1.99 -9.23
C ARG A 90 9.52 -0.77 -8.48
N LEU A 91 9.69 -0.74 -7.15
CA LEU A 91 9.23 0.39 -6.35
C LEU A 91 10.09 1.62 -6.65
N GLU A 92 9.42 2.70 -7.06
CA GLU A 92 10.02 4.03 -7.18
C GLU A 92 10.11 4.71 -5.81
N ALA A 93 9.15 4.44 -4.94
CA ALA A 93 9.09 4.99 -3.60
C ALA A 93 8.48 4.01 -2.59
N ALA A 94 9.07 3.98 -1.39
CA ALA A 94 8.56 3.18 -0.28
C ALA A 94 8.69 3.92 1.06
N VAL A 95 7.62 3.91 1.85
CA VAL A 95 7.64 4.38 3.24
C VAL A 95 7.62 3.15 4.15
N VAL A 96 8.76 2.88 4.79
CA VAL A 96 8.98 1.70 5.63
C VAL A 96 9.15 2.06 7.10
N GLY A 97 8.92 1.08 7.99
CA GLY A 97 9.16 1.23 9.42
C GLY A 97 10.65 1.24 9.80
N LYS A 98 10.94 1.32 11.11
CA LYS A 98 12.30 1.40 11.70
C LYS A 98 13.20 0.17 11.45
N TRP A 99 12.78 -0.80 10.62
CA TRP A 99 13.55 -1.99 10.22
C TRP A 99 14.38 -1.77 8.92
N HIS A 100 14.37 -0.56 8.37
CA HIS A 100 15.06 -0.19 7.12
C HIS A 100 16.58 -0.45 7.09
N ARG A 101 17.23 -0.73 8.24
CA ARG A 101 18.66 -1.09 8.33
C ARG A 101 19.05 -2.34 7.53
N ARG A 102 18.08 -3.11 7.01
CA ARG A 102 18.30 -4.31 6.18
C ARG A 102 17.86 -4.16 4.72
N ILE A 103 17.45 -2.96 4.29
CA ILE A 103 17.03 -2.70 2.91
C ILE A 103 18.27 -2.30 2.08
N PRO A 104 18.44 -2.80 0.85
CA PRO A 104 19.58 -2.45 0.01
C PRO A 104 19.74 -0.94 -0.20
N LEU A 105 20.99 -0.49 -0.32
CA LEU A 105 21.39 0.91 -0.36
C LEU A 105 20.62 1.77 -1.39
N LEU A 106 20.19 1.15 -2.50
CA LEU A 106 19.45 1.78 -3.60
C LEU A 106 18.13 2.46 -3.17
N LEU A 107 17.45 1.90 -2.16
CA LEU A 107 16.23 2.50 -1.58
C LEU A 107 16.55 3.43 -0.40
N THR A 108 17.74 3.31 0.21
CA THR A 108 18.12 4.08 1.40
C THR A 108 18.73 5.45 1.10
N ALA A 109 19.07 5.74 -0.16
CA ALA A 109 19.62 7.04 -0.57
C ALA A 109 18.69 8.23 -0.27
N GLY A 110 17.41 7.99 0.07
CA GLY A 110 16.50 9.00 0.62
C GLY A 110 15.86 8.64 1.96
N CYS A 111 16.34 7.62 2.70
CA CYS A 111 15.75 7.20 4.00
C CYS A 111 16.39 7.86 5.23
N PHE A 112 17.22 8.90 5.06
CA PHE A 112 17.83 9.56 6.22
C PHE A 112 16.88 10.61 6.78
N GLU A 113 16.39 10.28 7.98
CA GLU A 113 15.60 11.12 8.88
C GLU A 113 14.12 11.25 8.52
N SER A 114 13.30 10.48 9.23
CA SER A 114 11.83 10.57 9.22
C SER A 114 11.16 10.30 7.86
N GLY A 115 11.24 9.06 7.37
CA GLY A 115 10.12 8.43 6.66
C GLY A 115 9.67 9.04 5.33
N TYR A 116 10.50 9.82 4.63
CA TYR A 116 10.22 10.27 3.28
C TYR A 116 11.50 10.27 2.45
N LEU A 117 11.44 9.70 1.25
CA LEU A 117 12.40 10.01 0.18
C LEU A 117 12.33 11.51 -0.06
N LYS A 118 13.34 12.25 0.43
CA LYS A 118 13.50 13.68 0.15
C LYS A 118 14.02 13.84 -1.29
N ASN A 119 13.13 13.58 -2.26
CA ASN A 119 13.14 14.05 -3.66
C ASN A 119 12.04 13.42 -4.52
N THR A 120 11.10 12.66 -3.96
CA THR A 120 9.89 12.32 -4.70
C THR A 120 8.90 13.46 -4.48
N ILE A 121 8.84 14.39 -5.43
CA ILE A 121 7.63 15.18 -5.66
C ILE A 121 6.51 14.14 -5.67
N VAL A 122 5.61 14.15 -4.69
CA VAL A 122 4.39 13.34 -4.79
C VAL A 122 3.74 13.88 -6.05
N PRO A 123 3.68 13.12 -7.17
CA PRO A 123 3.05 13.67 -8.35
C PRO A 123 1.62 13.98 -7.91
N GLU A 124 1.23 15.25 -7.98
CA GLU A 124 -0.18 15.60 -7.91
C GLU A 124 -0.86 14.84 -9.05
N MET A 125 -1.40 13.67 -8.74
CA MET A 125 -2.04 12.80 -9.70
C MET A 125 -3.50 13.20 -9.77
N TYR A 126 -3.80 13.92 -10.85
CA TYR A 126 -5.12 14.12 -11.45
C TYR A 126 -5.85 12.76 -11.63
N PRO A 127 -7.17 12.79 -11.85
CA PRO A 127 -8.14 11.93 -11.16
C PRO A 127 -7.84 10.43 -11.34
N SER A 128 -7.55 9.79 -10.22
CA SER A 128 -7.30 8.35 -10.13
C SER A 128 -8.50 7.64 -9.49
N LEU A 129 -8.82 6.44 -9.95
CA LEU A 129 -9.77 5.56 -9.25
C LEU A 129 -9.07 5.11 -7.97
N SER A 130 -9.48 5.70 -6.84
CA SER A 130 -8.93 5.42 -5.53
C SER A 130 -9.99 4.79 -4.64
N MET A 131 -9.59 3.76 -3.89
CA MET A 131 -10.41 3.14 -2.87
C MET A 131 -9.71 3.25 -1.53
N TYR A 132 -10.47 3.63 -0.52
CA TYR A 132 -10.00 3.69 0.85
C TYR A 132 -11.04 3.03 1.77
N LEU A 133 -10.57 2.55 2.91
CA LEU A 133 -11.45 1.93 3.87
C LEU A 133 -11.95 2.96 4.89
N GLU A 134 -13.27 3.13 4.94
CA GLU A 134 -13.92 4.08 5.84
C GLU A 134 -15.06 3.35 6.57
N ASN A 135 -15.08 3.43 7.90
CA ASN A 135 -16.11 2.82 8.76
C ASN A 135 -16.36 1.32 8.52
N GLY A 136 -15.34 0.56 8.10
CA GLY A 136 -15.48 -0.88 7.82
C GLY A 136 -16.02 -1.19 6.41
N ALA A 137 -16.29 -0.17 5.60
CA ALA A 137 -16.70 -0.31 4.21
C ALA A 137 -15.57 0.18 3.27
N LEU A 138 -15.45 -0.47 2.11
CA LEU A 138 -14.60 0.04 1.04
C LEU A 138 -15.37 1.16 0.32
N THR A 139 -14.90 2.39 0.49
CA THR A 139 -15.40 3.57 -0.21
C THR A 139 -14.46 3.87 -1.37
N GLY A 140 -15.00 4.32 -2.50
CA GLY A 140 -14.21 4.73 -3.65
C GLY A 140 -14.70 6.07 -4.18
N THR A 141 -13.77 6.93 -4.58
CA THR A 141 -14.11 8.12 -5.36
C THR A 141 -13.93 7.79 -6.83
N TYR A 142 -15.03 7.75 -7.56
CA TYR A 142 -15.02 7.77 -9.02
C TYR A 142 -15.13 9.23 -9.44
N VAL A 143 -14.01 9.89 -9.71
CA VAL A 143 -14.07 11.21 -10.35
C VAL A 143 -14.26 10.93 -11.84
N ASN A 144 -15.50 11.09 -12.30
CA ASN A 144 -15.89 10.93 -13.69
C ASN A 144 -15.16 12.02 -14.51
N LEU A 145 -14.21 11.63 -15.37
CA LEU A 145 -13.66 12.51 -16.39
C LEU A 145 -14.59 12.50 -17.61
N ASP A 146 -15.82 12.94 -17.42
CA ASP A 146 -16.72 13.29 -18.53
C ASP A 146 -17.64 14.41 -18.04
N SER A 147 -17.14 15.65 -18.13
CA SER A 147 -17.91 16.90 -18.24
C SER A 147 -16.99 18.01 -18.75
#